data_AF-A0A7C4UKE6-F1
#
_entry.id   AF-A0A7C4UKE6-F1
#
_cell.length_a   1.000
_cell.length_b   1.000
_cell.length_c   1.000
_cell.angle_alpha   90.00
_cell.angle_beta   90.00
_cell.angle_gamma   90.00
#
_symmetry.space_group_name_H-M   'P 1'
#
loop_
_entity.id
_entity.type
_entity.pdbx_description
1 polymer ?
#
loop_
_entity_poly.entity_id
_entity_poly.type
_entity_poly.pdbx_seq_one_letter_code
_entity_poly.pdbx_strand_id
1 'polypeptide(L)'
;METEITLRRLKTIEGHLRGVIRMVEEDAYCIDVIRQIQAVDAALNKVSTQILENHLNSCVITAIQGNDKKERQRVLKEITEVFEMSAKV
;
A
#
# COMPACT_ATOMS: atom_id res chain seq x y z
N MET A 1 -8.43 11.46 4.32
CA MET A 1 -7.18 10.69 4.22
C MET A 1 -6.12 11.43 5.02
N GLU A 2 -5.47 10.80 6.00
CA GLU A 2 -4.31 11.39 6.68
C GLU A 2 -3.10 11.38 5.74
N THR A 3 -3.10 12.34 4.83
CA THR A 3 -2.22 12.37 3.66
C THR A 3 -0.76 12.59 4.07
N GLU A 4 -0.49 13.33 5.15
CA GLU A 4 0.85 13.73 5.53
C GLU A 4 1.71 12.57 6.08
N ILE A 5 1.15 11.75 6.98
CA ILE A 5 1.84 10.58 7.54
C ILE A 5 2.12 9.53 6.45
N THR A 6 1.12 9.27 5.62
CA THR A 6 1.22 8.34 4.48
C THR A 6 2.30 8.80 3.51
N LEU A 7 2.31 10.09 3.15
CA LEU A 7 3.31 10.68 2.27
C LEU A 7 4.72 10.60 2.87
N ARG A 8 4.87 10.86 4.16
CA ARG A 8 6.16 10.75 4.86
C ARG A 8 6.70 9.32 4.79
N ARG A 9 5.85 8.30 5.03
CA ARG A 9 6.23 6.89 4.92
C ARG A 9 6.67 6.52 3.51
N LEU A 10 5.92 6.95 2.49
CA LEU A 10 6.27 6.73 1.09
C LEU A 10 7.62 7.34 0.72
N LYS A 11 7.92 8.56 1.18
CA LYS A 11 9.24 9.20 0.97
C LYS A 11 10.38 8.41 1.65
N THR A 12 10.15 7.85 2.83
CA THR A 12 11.13 6.98 3.49
C THR A 12 11.35 5.70 2.69
N ILE A 13 10.28 5.07 2.20
CA ILE A 13 10.35 3.86 1.35
C ILE A 13 11.11 4.14 0.05
N GLU A 14 10.85 5.29 -0.59
CA GLU A 14 11.58 5.74 -1.77
C GLU A 14 13.09 5.81 -1.50
N GLY A 15 13.50 6.36 -0.35
CA GLY A 15 14.91 6.39 0.07
C GLY A 15 15.52 5.00 0.23
N HIS A 16 14.78 4.04 0.79
CA HIS A 16 15.21 2.65 0.90
C HIS A 16 15.34 1.98 -0.47
N LEU A 17 14.39 2.20 -1.36
CA LEU A 17 14.44 1.67 -2.72
C LEU A 17 15.64 2.22 -3.52
N ARG A 18 15.95 3.52 -3.38
CA ARG A 18 17.19 4.10 -3.93
C ARG A 18 18.44 3.44 -3.34
N GLY A 19 18.39 3.03 -2.07
CA GLY A 19 19.44 2.22 -1.45
C GLY A 19 19.63 0.87 -2.13
N VAL A 20 18.53 0.14 -2.37
CA VAL A 20 18.54 -1.15 -3.10
C VAL A 20 19.15 -0.99 -4.50
N ILE A 21 18.76 0.06 -5.23
CA ILE A 21 19.31 0.34 -6.57
C ILE A 21 20.83 0.48 -6.52
N ARG A 22 21.36 1.29 -5.58
CA ARG A 22 22.82 1.43 -5.41
C ARG A 22 23.51 0.11 -5.07
N MET A 23 22.91 -0.71 -4.21
CA MET A 23 23.48 -2.02 -3.89
C MET A 23 23.61 -2.91 -5.14
N VAL A 24 22.66 -2.83 -6.07
CA VAL A 24 22.74 -3.56 -7.35
C VAL A 24 23.81 -2.96 -8.26
N GLU A 25 23.88 -1.62 -8.36
CA GLU A 25 24.91 -0.91 -9.15
C GLU A 25 26.33 -1.20 -8.64
N GLU A 26 26.49 -1.40 -7.34
CA GLU A 26 27.75 -1.71 -6.66
C GLU A 26 28.06 -3.22 -6.59
N ASP A 27 27.26 -4.06 -7.25
CA ASP A 27 27.41 -5.52 -7.29
C ASP A 27 27.47 -6.16 -5.88
N ALA A 28 26.66 -5.60 -4.96
CA ALA A 28 26.59 -6.05 -3.57
C ALA A 28 26.06 -7.49 -3.45
N TYR A 29 26.37 -8.13 -2.33
CA TYR A 29 26.00 -9.52 -2.09
C TYR A 29 24.48 -9.77 -2.22
N CYS A 30 24.11 -10.70 -3.09
CA CYS A 30 22.72 -10.92 -3.51
C CYS A 30 21.73 -11.13 -2.35
N ILE A 31 22.15 -11.83 -1.29
CA ILE A 31 21.27 -12.08 -0.14
C ILE A 31 20.95 -10.79 0.62
N ASP A 32 21.88 -9.85 0.69
CA ASP A 32 21.64 -8.57 1.36
C ASP A 32 20.72 -7.67 0.53
N VAL A 33 20.87 -7.70 -0.80
CA VAL A 33 19.92 -7.02 -1.72
C VAL A 33 18.51 -7.58 -1.52
N ILE A 34 18.35 -8.92 -1.51
CA ILE A 34 17.05 -9.57 -1.30
C ILE A 34 16.43 -9.17 0.05
N ARG A 35 17.22 -9.13 1.12
CA ARG A 35 16.75 -8.69 2.44
C ARG A 35 16.26 -7.25 2.43
N GLN A 36 16.96 -6.34 1.74
CA GLN A 36 16.53 -4.96 1.62
C GLN A 36 15.26 -4.81 0.78
N ILE A 37 15.11 -5.59 -0.30
CA ILE A 37 13.86 -5.66 -1.08
C ILE A 37 12.69 -6.10 -0.17
N GLN A 38 12.87 -7.17 0.61
CA GLN A 38 11.84 -7.64 1.54
C GLN A 38 11.46 -6.58 2.59
N ALA A 39 12.41 -5.78 3.05
CA ALA A 39 12.14 -4.66 3.96
C ALA A 39 11.32 -3.55 3.29
N VAL A 40 11.61 -3.24 2.02
CA VAL A 40 10.83 -2.30 1.20
C VAL A 40 9.40 -2.82 0.99
N ASP A 41 9.23 -4.08 0.63
CA ASP A 41 7.93 -4.72 0.44
C ASP A 41 7.09 -4.70 1.71
N ALA A 42 7.68 -5.05 2.86
CA ALA A 42 7.00 -5.01 4.15
C ALA A 42 6.54 -3.57 4.50
N ALA A 43 7.35 -2.56 4.19
CA ALA A 43 6.99 -1.17 4.42
C ALA A 43 5.86 -0.70 3.48
N LEU A 44 5.88 -1.10 2.20
CA LEU A 44 4.81 -0.83 1.24
C LEU A 44 3.50 -1.48 1.65
N ASN A 45 3.53 -2.75 2.07
CA ASN A 45 2.36 -3.47 2.58
C ASN A 45 1.74 -2.73 3.76
N LYS A 46 2.54 -2.25 4.71
CA LYS A 46 2.07 -1.46 5.84
C LYS A 46 1.37 -0.17 5.41
N VAL A 47 1.91 0.53 4.41
CA VAL A 47 1.28 1.74 3.85
C VAL A 47 -0.04 1.40 3.15
N SER A 48 -0.07 0.33 2.36
CA SER A 48 -1.28 -0.16 1.69
C SER A 48 -2.39 -0.46 2.68
N THR A 49 -2.09 -1.21 3.76
CA THR A 49 -3.06 -1.49 4.83
C THR A 49 -3.59 -0.22 5.49
N GLN A 50 -2.72 0.77 5.77
CA GLN A 50 -3.15 2.04 6.35
C GLN A 50 -4.07 2.85 5.43
N ILE A 51 -3.79 2.85 4.13
CA ILE A 51 -4.66 3.52 3.13
C ILE A 51 -6.02 2.80 3.05
N LEU A 52 -6.01 1.47 3.02
CA LEU A 52 -7.23 0.67 3.00
C LEU A 52 -8.08 0.91 4.26
N GLU A 53 -7.47 0.85 5.45
CA GLU A 53 -8.14 1.13 6.72
C GLU A 53 -8.81 2.52 6.72
N ASN A 54 -8.11 3.54 6.21
CA ASN A 54 -8.69 4.88 6.06
C ASN A 54 -9.88 4.89 5.09
N HIS A 55 -9.78 4.20 3.95
CA HIS A 55 -10.88 4.09 2.98
C HIS A 55 -12.10 3.38 3.58
N LEU A 56 -11.89 2.30 4.34
CA LEU A 56 -12.94 1.61 5.07
C LEU A 56 -13.62 2.53 6.09
N ASN A 57 -12.85 3.30 6.86
CA ASN A 57 -13.39 4.18 7.89
C ASN A 57 -14.05 5.46 7.35
N SER A 58 -13.79 5.86 6.10
CA SER A 58 -14.40 7.05 5.49
C SER A 58 -15.42 6.71 4.42
N CYS A 59 -14.97 6.18 3.28
CA CYS A 59 -15.79 6.04 2.08
C CYS A 59 -16.83 4.94 2.26
N VAL A 60 -16.41 3.80 2.83
CA VAL A 60 -17.29 2.65 3.03
C VAL A 60 -18.33 2.92 4.09
N ILE A 61 -17.95 3.43 5.26
CA ILE A 61 -18.91 3.80 6.32
C ILE A 61 -19.94 4.81 5.78
N THR A 62 -19.48 5.83 5.05
CA THR A 62 -20.39 6.84 4.45
C THR A 62 -21.34 6.21 3.44
N ALA A 63 -20.83 5.35 2.55
CA ALA A 63 -21.64 4.67 1.54
C ALA A 63 -22.69 3.75 2.18
N ILE A 64 -22.31 2.99 3.22
CA ILE A 64 -23.21 2.06 3.93
C ILE A 64 -24.32 2.80 4.66
N GLN A 65 -24.00 3.95 5.29
CA GLN A 65 -24.98 4.79 5.99
C GLN A 65 -25.90 5.56 5.02
N GLY A 66 -25.49 5.73 3.77
CA GLY A 66 -26.27 6.37 2.73
C GLY A 66 -27.41 5.49 2.17
N ASN A 67 -28.38 6.15 1.53
CA ASN A 67 -29.51 5.46 0.88
C ASN A 67 -29.22 5.04 -0.58
N ASP A 68 -28.09 5.45 -1.16
CA ASP A 68 -27.73 5.10 -2.53
C ASP A 68 -27.21 3.65 -2.62
N LYS A 69 -28.00 2.77 -3.24
CA LYS A 69 -27.62 1.38 -3.48
C LYS A 69 -26.47 1.24 -4.48
N LYS A 70 -26.38 2.11 -5.49
CA LYS A 70 -25.32 2.05 -6.50
C LYS A 70 -23.98 2.41 -5.89
N GLU A 71 -23.95 3.44 -5.04
CA GLU A 71 -22.74 3.84 -4.34
C GLU A 71 -22.23 2.72 -3.41
N ARG A 72 -23.13 2.08 -2.66
CA ARG A 72 -22.77 0.90 -1.83
C ARG A 72 -22.16 -0.23 -2.67
N GLN A 73 -22.76 -0.57 -3.80
CA GLN A 73 -22.22 -1.62 -4.68
C GLN A 73 -20.86 -1.24 -5.29
N ARG A 74 -20.68 0.03 -5.65
CA ARG A 74 -19.42 0.53 -6.21
C ARG A 74 -18.28 0.35 -5.22
N VAL A 75 -18.44 0.88 -4.01
CA VAL A 75 -17.38 0.85 -2.99
C VAL A 75 -17.05 -0.59 -2.54
N LEU A 76 -18.06 -1.48 -2.42
CA LEU A 76 -17.82 -2.90 -2.11
C LEU A 76 -17.04 -3.62 -3.22
N LYS A 77 -17.30 -3.27 -4.49
CA LYS A 77 -16.56 -3.82 -5.63
C LYS A 77 -15.09 -3.39 -5.61
N GLU A 78 -14.81 -2.13 -5.31
CA GLU A 78 -13.45 -1.59 -5.20
C GLU A 78 -12.61 -2.37 -4.17
N ILE A 79 -13.18 -2.67 -3.00
CA ILE A 79 -12.50 -3.48 -1.98
C ILE A 79 -12.20 -4.89 -2.50
N THR A 80 -13.18 -5.52 -3.15
CA THR A 80 -13.03 -6.88 -3.69
C THR A 80 -11.89 -6.93 -4.71
N GLU A 81 -11.83 -5.94 -5.61
CA GLU A 81 -10.76 -5.82 -6.61
C GLU A 81 -9.37 -5.66 -5.98
N VAL A 82 -9.24 -4.90 -4.89
CA VAL A 82 -7.97 -4.77 -4.15
C VAL A 82 -7.50 -6.12 -3.61
N PHE A 83 -8.39 -6.92 -3.00
CA PHE A 83 -8.03 -8.24 -2.47
C PHE A 83 -7.70 -9.27 -3.56
N GLU A 84 -8.39 -9.20 -4.71
CA GLU A 84 -8.06 -10.06 -5.85
C GLU A 84 -6.68 -9.78 -6.43
N MET A 85 -6.20 -8.53 -6.39
CA MET A 85 -4.83 -8.19 -6.79
C MET A 85 -3.79 -8.71 -5.80
N SER A 86 -4.04 -8.57 -4.49
CA SER A 86 -3.13 -9.08 -3.46
C SER A 86 -3.02 -10.61 -3.44
N ALA A 87 -4.03 -11.33 -3.92
CA ALA A 87 -4.01 -12.81 -4.01
C ALA A 87 -3.28 -13.36 -5.26
N LYS A 88 -2.93 -12.49 -6.22
CA LYS A 88 -2.28 -12.87 -7.49
C LYS A 88 -0.76 -12.69 -7.47
N VAL A 89 -0.21 -12.17 -6.38
CA VAL A 89 1.24 -11.99 -6.14
C VAL A 89 1.70 -13.09 -5.20
#